data_AF-X1VY20-F1
#
_entry.id   AF-X1VY20-F1
#
_cell.length_a   1.000
_cell.length_b   1.000
_cell.length_c   1.000
_cell.angle_alpha   90.00
_cell.angle_beta   90.00
_cell.angle_gamma   90.00
#
_symmetry.space_group_name_H-M   'P 1'
#
loop_
_entity.id
_entity.type
_entity.pdbx_description
1 polymer ?
#
loop_
_entity_poly.entity_id
_entity_poly.type
_entity_poly.pdbx_seq_one_letter_code
_entity_poly.pdbx_strand_id
1 'polypeptide(L)'
;AESITAWVVSIGQEKRGKCAIYRYPDYKLIGVTEEKLVPIIDGWVMFNFVEKPSLIGGIRYVLVAWMEWVGGTFTEIRFNDVPEVIGLSQSIIYDSFPDPFAPTREAAEAHSIFCTYTPGVPPPTHTLTVESTPIAVPVTLNGSAIGNTPISATVEEGSHTVEIPAEVSA
;
A
#
# COMPACT_ATOMS: atom_id res chain seq x y z
N ALA A 1 -0.78 0.48 -6.55
CA ALA A 1 -1.29 -0.90 -6.46
C ALA A 1 -1.45 -1.45 -7.88
N GLU A 2 -1.18 -2.72 -8.09
CA GLU A 2 -1.20 -3.36 -9.43
C GLU A 2 -2.44 -4.25 -9.59
N SER A 3 -2.66 -5.18 -8.66
CA SER A 3 -3.84 -6.04 -8.65
C SER A 3 -4.24 -6.44 -7.23
N ILE A 4 -5.48 -6.88 -7.07
CA ILE A 4 -5.97 -7.62 -5.91
C ILE A 4 -6.23 -9.06 -6.33
N THR A 5 -5.73 -10.01 -5.56
CA THR A 5 -5.99 -11.44 -5.77
C THR A 5 -6.71 -11.98 -4.54
N ALA A 6 -7.85 -12.64 -4.75
CA ALA A 6 -8.63 -13.24 -3.68
C ALA A 6 -8.91 -14.72 -3.97
N TRP A 7 -8.95 -15.55 -2.93
CA TRP A 7 -9.43 -16.92 -3.06
C TRP A 7 -10.95 -16.91 -2.99
N VAL A 8 -11.60 -17.17 -4.11
CA VAL A 8 -13.05 -17.09 -4.27
C VAL A 8 -13.62 -18.51 -4.34
N VAL A 9 -14.65 -18.77 -3.55
CA VAL A 9 -15.57 -19.89 -3.77
C VAL A 9 -16.81 -19.29 -4.43
N SER A 10 -17.15 -19.75 -5.63
CA SER A 10 -18.37 -19.34 -6.33
C SER A 10 -19.01 -20.57 -6.96
N ILE A 11 -20.29 -20.81 -6.67
CA ILE A 11 -21.06 -21.93 -7.20
C ILE A 11 -22.38 -21.47 -7.82
N GLY A 12 -22.93 -22.32 -8.69
CA GLY A 12 -24.23 -22.13 -9.34
C GLY A 12 -24.13 -21.46 -10.71
N GLN A 13 -23.41 -20.33 -10.81
CA GLN A 13 -23.20 -19.62 -12.08
C GLN A 13 -22.03 -18.64 -12.00
N GLU A 14 -21.64 -18.12 -13.17
CA GLU A 14 -20.70 -17.00 -13.26
C GLU A 14 -21.30 -15.72 -12.71
N LYS A 15 -20.48 -14.88 -12.08
CA LYS A 15 -20.94 -13.64 -11.41
C LYS A 15 -20.02 -12.49 -11.75
N ARG A 16 -20.56 -11.27 -11.75
CA ARG A 16 -19.72 -10.08 -11.82
C ARG A 16 -18.98 -9.90 -10.49
N GLY A 17 -17.69 -9.63 -10.58
CA GLY A 17 -16.80 -9.44 -9.45
C GLY A 17 -15.88 -8.25 -9.66
N LYS A 18 -15.62 -7.52 -8.58
CA LYS A 18 -14.62 -6.43 -8.54
C LYS A 18 -14.11 -6.24 -7.11
N CYS A 19 -12.97 -5.58 -6.99
CA CYS A 19 -12.30 -5.32 -5.73
C CYS A 19 -12.06 -3.82 -5.53
N ALA A 20 -11.83 -3.44 -4.27
CA ALA A 20 -11.49 -2.07 -3.89
C ALA A 20 -10.43 -2.03 -2.79
N ILE A 21 -9.76 -0.87 -2.72
CA ILE A 21 -8.89 -0.49 -1.60
C ILE A 21 -9.54 0.69 -0.90
N TYR A 22 -9.63 0.61 0.42
CA TYR A 22 -10.02 1.72 1.29
C TYR A 22 -8.89 2.08 2.24
N ARG A 23 -8.80 3.37 2.60
CA ARG A 23 -7.89 3.82 3.66
C ARG A 23 -8.52 3.57 5.03
N TYR A 24 -7.73 3.08 5.98
CA TYR A 24 -8.14 3.00 7.39
C TYR A 24 -7.60 4.22 8.17
N PRO A 25 -8.34 4.79 9.14
CA PRO A 25 -9.65 4.38 9.65
C PRO A 25 -10.85 5.11 9.02
N ASP A 26 -10.63 6.04 8.10
CA ASP A 26 -11.70 6.87 7.54
C ASP A 26 -12.52 6.18 6.44
N TYR A 27 -12.10 4.99 6.03
CA TYR A 27 -12.73 4.15 5.01
C TYR A 27 -12.97 4.88 3.70
N LYS A 28 -12.11 5.85 3.37
CA LYS A 28 -12.15 6.57 2.10
C LYS A 28 -11.75 5.63 0.96
N LEU A 29 -12.51 5.65 -0.14
CA LEU A 29 -12.20 4.86 -1.33
C LEU A 29 -10.90 5.36 -1.99
N ILE A 30 -9.97 4.44 -2.23
CA ILE A 30 -8.65 4.74 -2.79
C ILE A 30 -8.51 4.27 -4.24
N GLY A 31 -9.13 3.13 -4.57
CA GLY A 31 -9.13 2.62 -5.94
C GLY A 31 -10.03 1.41 -6.10
N VAL A 32 -10.43 1.17 -7.34
CA VAL A 32 -11.34 0.09 -7.75
C VAL A 32 -10.69 -0.66 -8.91
N THR A 33 -10.74 -1.99 -8.89
CA THR A 33 -10.23 -2.83 -9.98
C THR A 33 -11.17 -2.81 -11.18
N GLU A 34 -10.81 -3.49 -12.27
CA GLU A 34 -11.83 -3.82 -13.27
C GLU A 34 -12.97 -4.64 -12.66
N GLU A 35 -14.14 -4.55 -13.30
CA GLU A 35 -15.22 -5.52 -13.14
C GLU A 35 -15.05 -6.61 -14.19
N LYS A 36 -15.23 -7.86 -13.78
CA LYS A 36 -15.18 -9.01 -14.71
C LYS A 36 -16.12 -10.12 -14.29
N LEU A 37 -16.40 -11.02 -15.23
CA LEU A 37 -17.08 -12.27 -14.94
C LEU A 37 -16.11 -13.24 -14.24
N VAL A 38 -16.53 -13.75 -13.09
CA VAL A 38 -15.84 -14.75 -12.29
C VAL A 38 -16.58 -16.08 -12.50
N PRO A 39 -15.88 -17.14 -12.97
CA PRO A 39 -16.51 -18.42 -13.22
C PRO A 39 -16.92 -19.13 -11.93
N ILE A 40 -17.63 -20.27 -12.07
CA ILE A 40 -17.78 -21.23 -10.97
C ILE A 40 -16.38 -21.74 -10.62
N ILE A 41 -15.92 -21.49 -9.40
CA ILE A 41 -14.53 -21.69 -9.01
C ILE A 41 -14.42 -21.92 -7.50
N ASP A 42 -13.40 -22.68 -7.09
CA ASP A 42 -12.83 -22.67 -5.75
C ASP A 42 -11.32 -22.45 -5.93
N GLY A 43 -10.89 -21.18 -5.88
CA GLY A 43 -9.51 -20.84 -6.25
C GLY A 43 -9.21 -19.36 -6.36
N TRP A 44 -7.96 -19.06 -6.72
CA TRP A 44 -7.46 -17.70 -6.88
C TRP A 44 -8.07 -16.98 -8.09
N VAL A 45 -8.56 -15.77 -7.85
CA VAL A 45 -9.03 -14.83 -8.87
C VAL A 45 -8.29 -13.51 -8.72
N MET A 46 -7.62 -13.07 -9.78
CA MET A 46 -6.89 -11.80 -9.82
C MET A 46 -7.68 -10.70 -10.53
N PHE A 47 -7.81 -9.54 -9.91
CA PHE A 47 -8.46 -8.34 -10.40
C PHE A 47 -7.43 -7.22 -10.54
N ASN A 48 -7.25 -6.63 -11.70
CA ASN A 48 -6.24 -5.59 -11.95
C ASN A 48 -6.82 -4.18 -11.75
N PHE A 49 -5.97 -3.22 -11.40
CA PHE A 49 -6.36 -1.82 -11.43
C PHE A 49 -6.21 -1.27 -12.85
N VAL A 50 -7.32 -0.79 -13.44
CA VAL A 50 -7.27 -0.03 -14.70
C VAL A 50 -6.55 1.29 -14.46
N GLU A 51 -6.97 2.01 -13.42
CA GLU A 51 -6.28 3.18 -12.90
C GLU A 51 -5.58 2.80 -11.59
N LYS A 52 -4.25 2.73 -11.61
CA LYS A 52 -3.45 2.22 -10.49
C LYS A 52 -3.42 3.24 -9.34
N PRO A 53 -3.99 2.94 -8.17
CA PRO A 53 -3.98 3.90 -7.07
C PRO A 53 -2.61 3.94 -6.41
N SER A 54 -2.20 5.14 -5.97
CA SER A 54 -0.99 5.34 -5.16
C SER A 54 -1.25 4.97 -3.71
N LEU A 55 -0.37 4.14 -3.14
CA LEU A 55 -0.41 3.76 -1.72
C LEU A 55 0.76 4.43 -0.99
N ILE A 56 0.52 4.83 0.26
CA ILE A 56 1.50 5.50 1.10
C ILE A 56 2.01 4.51 2.14
N GLY A 57 3.33 4.38 2.24
CA GLY A 57 3.97 3.53 3.24
C GLY A 57 3.58 3.92 4.67
N GLY A 58 3.41 2.94 5.55
CA GLY A 58 2.98 3.17 6.94
C GLY A 58 1.49 3.42 7.14
N ILE A 59 0.69 3.54 6.06
CA ILE A 59 -0.77 3.62 6.14
C ILE A 59 -1.39 2.23 6.06
N ARG A 60 -2.40 1.98 6.91
CA ARG A 60 -3.20 0.77 6.87
C ARG A 60 -4.32 0.92 5.84
N TYR A 61 -4.53 -0.13 5.05
CA TYR A 61 -5.58 -0.21 4.04
C TYR A 61 -6.48 -1.42 4.29
N VAL A 62 -7.72 -1.33 3.82
CA VAL A 62 -8.67 -2.44 3.77
C VAL A 62 -8.81 -2.89 2.32
N LEU A 63 -8.64 -4.19 2.09
CA LEU A 63 -8.90 -4.81 0.80
C LEU A 63 -10.31 -5.41 0.82
N VAL A 64 -11.08 -5.13 -0.23
CA VAL A 64 -12.46 -5.63 -0.36
C VAL A 64 -12.59 -6.37 -1.67
N ALA A 65 -13.20 -7.55 -1.64
CA ALA A 65 -13.71 -8.22 -2.83
C ALA A 65 -15.24 -8.25 -2.74
N TRP A 66 -15.89 -7.89 -3.84
CA TRP A 66 -17.35 -7.81 -3.91
C TRP A 66 -17.83 -8.55 -5.15
N MET A 67 -18.82 -9.41 -4.94
CA MET A 67 -19.38 -10.28 -5.95
C MET A 67 -20.88 -10.05 -6.02
N GLU A 68 -21.43 -10.06 -7.23
CA GLU A 68 -22.86 -9.93 -7.45
C GLU A 68 -23.61 -11.11 -6.81
N TRP A 69 -24.71 -10.79 -6.14
CA TRP A 69 -25.63 -11.81 -5.66
C TRP A 69 -26.60 -12.21 -6.78
N VAL A 70 -26.70 -13.52 -7.02
CA VAL A 70 -27.71 -14.08 -7.92
C VAL A 70 -28.47 -15.18 -7.17
N GLY A 71 -29.80 -15.22 -7.29
CA GLY A 71 -30.64 -16.17 -6.56
C GLY A 71 -30.25 -17.63 -6.79
N GLY A 72 -30.24 -18.43 -5.72
CA GLY A 72 -29.88 -19.86 -5.78
C GLY A 72 -28.39 -20.14 -5.91
N THR A 73 -27.53 -19.14 -5.67
CA THR A 73 -26.08 -19.27 -5.77
C THR A 73 -25.41 -19.03 -4.42
N PHE A 74 -24.12 -19.36 -4.33
CA PHE A 74 -23.30 -19.07 -3.16
C PHE A 74 -21.95 -18.50 -3.62
N THR A 75 -21.47 -17.49 -2.88
CA THR A 75 -20.12 -16.93 -3.05
C THR A 75 -19.54 -16.56 -1.71
N GLU A 76 -18.26 -16.86 -1.52
CA GLU A 76 -17.50 -16.57 -0.32
C GLU A 76 -16.04 -16.29 -0.70
N ILE A 77 -15.38 -15.45 0.11
CA ILE A 77 -13.93 -15.31 0.08
C ILE A 77 -13.37 -16.22 1.18
N ARG A 78 -12.51 -17.18 0.84
CA ARG A 78 -11.95 -18.09 1.84
C ARG A 78 -11.18 -17.31 2.90
N PHE A 79 -11.28 -17.76 4.14
CA PHE A 79 -10.56 -17.21 5.27
C PHE A 79 -9.99 -18.32 6.14
N ASN A 80 -9.07 -17.94 7.03
CA ASN A 80 -8.65 -18.76 8.16
C ASN A 80 -9.12 -18.11 9.46
N ASP A 81 -9.47 -18.92 10.45
CA ASP A 81 -9.73 -18.44 11.80
C ASP A 81 -8.45 -17.85 12.41
N VAL A 82 -8.57 -16.68 13.02
CA VAL A 82 -7.51 -15.98 13.76
C VAL A 82 -8.02 -15.56 15.13
N PRO A 83 -7.15 -15.25 16.11
CA PRO A 83 -7.60 -14.85 17.44
C PRO A 83 -8.15 -13.42 17.52
N GLU A 84 -7.92 -12.57 16.53
CA GLU A 84 -8.34 -11.17 16.51
C GLU A 84 -9.42 -10.90 15.47
N VAL A 85 -10.44 -10.11 15.81
CA VAL A 85 -11.47 -9.63 14.87
C VAL A 85 -10.87 -8.67 13.87
N ILE A 86 -10.42 -9.17 12.73
CA ILE A 86 -9.83 -8.38 11.64
C ILE A 86 -10.71 -8.35 10.38
N GLY A 87 -11.71 -9.24 10.28
CA GLY A 87 -12.66 -9.29 9.17
C GLY A 87 -13.61 -8.10 9.19
N LEU A 88 -13.87 -7.55 8.00
CA LEU A 88 -14.79 -6.43 7.78
C LEU A 88 -15.72 -6.76 6.62
N SER A 89 -16.99 -6.37 6.74
CA SER A 89 -17.97 -6.59 5.68
C SER A 89 -19.04 -5.53 5.62
N GLN A 90 -19.74 -5.51 4.49
CA GLN A 90 -20.96 -4.73 4.33
C GLN A 90 -21.86 -5.43 3.32
N SER A 91 -23.15 -5.54 3.64
CA SER A 91 -24.16 -6.06 2.71
C SER A 91 -24.89 -4.90 2.04
N ILE A 92 -24.66 -4.73 0.74
CA ILE A 92 -25.29 -3.72 -0.11
C ILE A 92 -25.56 -4.29 -1.51
N ILE A 93 -26.41 -3.62 -2.29
CA ILE A 93 -26.75 -4.00 -3.66
C ILE A 93 -25.53 -3.80 -4.57
N TYR A 94 -25.21 -4.81 -5.38
CA TYR A 94 -24.07 -4.80 -6.29
C TYR A 94 -24.19 -3.69 -7.35
N ASP A 95 -23.38 -2.64 -7.18
CA ASP A 95 -23.24 -1.51 -8.10
C ASP A 95 -21.90 -0.81 -7.84
N SER A 96 -21.89 0.46 -7.47
CA SER A 96 -20.68 1.24 -7.18
C SER A 96 -20.23 1.01 -5.74
N PHE A 97 -18.91 1.01 -5.53
CA PHE A 97 -18.34 0.95 -4.19
C PHE A 97 -18.73 2.22 -3.39
N PRO A 98 -19.20 2.08 -2.14
CA PRO A 98 -19.56 3.24 -1.32
C PRO A 98 -18.30 4.03 -0.93
N ASP A 99 -18.40 5.36 -0.88
CA ASP A 99 -17.34 6.22 -0.35
C ASP A 99 -17.92 7.22 0.66
N PRO A 100 -17.68 7.05 1.97
CA PRO A 100 -16.82 6.02 2.58
C PRO A 100 -17.49 4.64 2.66
N PHE A 101 -16.66 3.61 2.83
CA PHE A 101 -17.10 2.27 3.22
C PHE A 101 -17.59 2.26 4.67
N ALA A 102 -18.69 1.55 4.94
CA ALA A 102 -19.32 1.50 6.27
C ALA A 102 -19.40 0.05 6.79
N PRO A 103 -18.26 -0.55 7.19
CA PRO A 103 -18.20 -1.95 7.57
C PRO A 103 -18.85 -2.26 8.91
N THR A 104 -19.36 -3.48 9.02
CA THR A 104 -19.48 -4.21 10.29
C THR A 104 -18.23 -5.06 10.49
N ARG A 105 -17.78 -5.21 11.74
CA ARG A 105 -16.69 -6.13 12.09
C ARG A 105 -17.28 -7.53 12.18
N GLU A 106 -16.80 -8.43 11.32
CA GLU A 106 -17.57 -9.63 10.98
C GLU A 106 -17.20 -10.84 11.84
N ALA A 107 -15.91 -11.16 11.99
CA ALA A 107 -15.45 -12.23 12.87
C ALA A 107 -13.91 -12.21 12.98
N ALA A 108 -13.38 -13.11 13.79
CA ALA A 108 -11.95 -13.35 13.94
C ALA A 108 -11.42 -14.17 12.75
N GLU A 109 -11.47 -13.58 11.56
CA GLU A 109 -11.22 -14.24 10.28
C GLU A 109 -10.24 -13.45 9.41
N ALA A 110 -9.15 -14.11 9.00
CA ALA A 110 -8.18 -13.60 8.05
C ALA A 110 -8.57 -14.02 6.63
N HIS A 111 -9.20 -13.13 5.90
CA HIS A 111 -9.59 -13.36 4.52
C HIS A 111 -8.38 -13.50 3.59
N SER A 112 -8.44 -14.46 2.68
CA SER A 112 -7.42 -14.75 1.66
C SER A 112 -7.53 -13.75 0.51
N ILE A 113 -7.22 -12.48 0.81
CA ILE A 113 -7.22 -11.35 -0.12
C ILE A 113 -5.87 -10.63 -0.02
N PHE A 114 -5.21 -10.46 -1.15
CA PHE A 114 -3.88 -9.88 -1.24
C PHE A 114 -3.85 -8.77 -2.28
N CYS A 115 -3.02 -7.76 -2.05
CA CYS A 115 -2.75 -6.71 -3.03
C CYS A 115 -1.30 -6.83 -3.48
N THR A 116 -1.08 -6.89 -4.79
CA THR A 116 0.26 -6.68 -5.37
C THR A 116 0.45 -5.18 -5.64
N TYR A 117 1.67 -4.70 -5.48
CA TYR A 117 2.03 -3.32 -5.73
C TYR A 117 3.47 -3.23 -6.21
N THR A 118 3.75 -2.24 -7.04
CA THR A 118 5.12 -1.82 -7.36
C THR A 118 5.56 -0.81 -6.29
N PRO A 119 6.59 -1.11 -5.48
CA PRO A 119 7.16 -0.11 -4.58
C PRO A 119 7.67 1.08 -5.40
N GLY A 120 7.51 2.29 -4.86
CA GLY A 120 8.26 3.44 -5.40
C GLY A 120 9.75 3.12 -5.34
N VAL A 121 10.49 3.43 -6.40
CA VAL A 121 11.95 3.35 -6.37
C VAL A 121 12.44 4.49 -5.46
N PRO A 122 13.12 4.22 -4.34
CA PRO A 122 13.75 5.28 -3.56
C PRO A 122 14.74 6.05 -4.45
N PRO A 123 14.94 7.35 -4.25
CA PRO A 123 16.00 8.07 -4.96
C PRO A 123 17.33 7.32 -4.78
N PRO A 124 18.15 7.19 -5.84
CA PRO A 124 19.50 6.65 -5.69
C PRO A 124 20.25 7.41 -4.60
N THR A 125 21.15 6.74 -3.87
CA THR A 125 22.00 7.40 -2.87
C THR A 125 23.47 7.34 -3.29
N HIS A 126 24.23 8.35 -2.89
CA HIS A 126 25.65 8.51 -3.17
C HIS A 126 26.42 8.83 -1.89
N THR A 127 27.72 8.55 -1.89
CA THR A 127 28.61 8.96 -0.81
C THR A 127 29.20 10.34 -1.10
N LEU A 128 28.90 11.31 -0.24
CA LEU A 128 29.60 12.59 -0.19
C LEU A 128 30.75 12.48 0.81
N THR A 129 31.98 12.72 0.35
CA THR A 129 33.16 12.81 1.23
C THR A 129 33.65 14.26 1.25
N VAL A 130 33.84 14.81 2.44
CA VAL A 130 34.37 16.16 2.66
C VAL A 130 35.66 16.06 3.45
N GLU A 131 36.74 16.53 2.82
CA GLU A 131 38.08 16.60 3.40
C GLU A 131 38.54 18.06 3.46
N SER A 132 39.34 18.41 4.46
CA SER A 132 39.90 19.76 4.57
C SER A 132 41.26 19.74 5.26
N THR A 133 42.00 20.84 5.06
CA THR A 133 43.19 21.19 5.83
C THR A 133 43.00 22.62 6.35
N PRO A 134 42.91 22.86 7.68
CA PRO A 134 43.06 21.90 8.78
C PRO A 134 41.94 20.85 8.84
N ILE A 135 42.18 19.75 9.56
CA ILE A 135 41.16 18.74 9.89
C ILE A 135 40.30 19.22 11.08
N ALA A 136 39.24 18.46 11.40
CA ALA A 136 38.29 18.73 12.47
C ALA A 136 37.41 19.97 12.26
N VAL A 137 37.15 20.35 11.00
CA VAL A 137 36.28 21.49 10.65
C VAL A 137 34.82 21.03 10.61
N PRO A 138 33.88 21.71 11.31
CA PRO A 138 32.48 21.31 11.30
C PRO A 138 31.86 21.51 9.92
N VAL A 139 31.02 20.55 9.50
CA VAL A 139 30.35 20.53 8.20
C VAL A 139 28.84 20.43 8.43
N THR A 140 28.07 21.23 7.68
CA THR A 140 26.63 21.08 7.59
C THR A 140 26.22 20.60 6.19
N LEU A 141 25.19 19.77 6.14
CA LEU A 141 24.52 19.32 4.92
C LEU A 141 23.05 19.74 5.02
N ASN A 142 22.58 20.52 4.05
CA ASN A 142 21.22 21.05 4.03
C ASN A 142 20.85 21.77 5.35
N GLY A 143 21.79 22.53 5.91
CA GLY A 143 21.64 23.26 7.17
C GLY A 143 21.72 22.41 8.45
N SER A 144 21.88 21.08 8.35
CA SER A 144 22.03 20.18 9.50
C SER A 144 23.49 19.75 9.70
N ALA A 145 24.01 19.81 10.92
CA ALA A 145 25.38 19.38 11.21
C ALA A 145 25.56 17.87 11.00
N ILE A 146 26.58 17.49 10.21
CA ILE A 146 26.89 16.08 9.90
C ILE A 146 28.18 15.58 10.56
N GLY A 147 28.94 16.45 11.21
CA GLY A 147 30.19 16.13 11.90
C GLY A 147 31.33 17.03 11.45
N ASN A 148 32.57 16.58 11.66
CA ASN A 148 33.77 17.34 11.34
C ASN A 148 34.63 16.61 10.31
N THR A 149 35.34 17.36 9.46
CA THR A 149 36.25 16.79 8.46
C THR A 149 37.40 15.98 9.08
N PRO A 150 37.86 14.89 8.44
CA PRO A 150 37.25 14.23 7.29
C PRO A 150 35.93 13.53 7.67
N ILE A 151 34.90 13.70 6.84
CA ILE A 151 33.58 13.09 7.06
C ILE A 151 33.02 12.51 5.76
N SER A 152 32.30 11.40 5.87
CA SER A 152 31.51 10.83 4.79
C SER A 152 30.04 10.76 5.20
N ALA A 153 29.14 11.12 4.29
CA ALA A 153 27.70 11.05 4.47
C ALA A 153 27.03 10.40 3.25
N THR A 154 25.98 9.63 3.49
CA THR A 154 25.09 9.14 2.44
C THR A 154 24.07 10.23 2.10
N VAL A 155 23.98 10.59 0.83
CA VAL A 155 23.04 11.60 0.33
C VAL A 155 22.16 11.02 -0.76
N GLU A 156 20.90 11.44 -0.84
CA GLU A 156 20.03 11.11 -1.97
C GLU A 156 20.53 11.80 -3.25
N GLU A 157 20.13 11.32 -4.42
CA GLU A 157 20.43 11.98 -5.69
C GLU A 157 19.66 13.30 -5.77
N GLY A 158 20.38 14.40 -6.04
CA GLY A 158 19.77 15.71 -6.12
C GLY A 158 20.73 16.86 -5.84
N SER A 159 20.16 18.04 -5.61
CA SER A 159 20.92 19.23 -5.22
C SER A 159 21.01 19.29 -3.69
N HIS A 160 22.24 19.41 -3.19
CA HIS A 160 22.54 19.54 -1.77
C HIS A 160 23.39 20.77 -1.54
N THR A 161 23.18 21.44 -0.41
CA THR A 161 24.02 22.54 0.04
C THR A 161 24.95 22.03 1.13
N VAL A 162 26.26 22.14 0.87
CA VAL A 162 27.32 21.85 1.84
C VAL A 162 27.88 23.17 2.31
N GLU A 163 27.88 23.40 3.62
CA GLU A 163 28.45 24.62 4.19
C GLU A 163 29.59 24.28 5.14
N ILE A 164 30.62 25.12 5.07
CA ILE A 164 31.83 25.06 5.87
C ILE A 164 32.05 26.47 6.44
N PRO A 165 32.48 26.63 7.71
CA PRO A 165 32.83 27.94 8.25
C PRO A 165 33.90 28.63 7.41
N ALA A 166 33.77 29.94 7.22
CA ALA A 166 34.78 30.75 6.52
C ALA A 166 36.12 30.81 7.28
N GLU A 167 36.08 30.68 8.61
CA GLU A 167 37.25 30.66 9.48
C GLU A 167 37.11 29.55 10.51
N VAL A 168 38.24 28.88 10.79
CA VAL A 168 38.34 27.86 11.83
C VAL A 168 39.30 28.43 12.86
N SER A 169 38.79 28.79 14.04
CA SER A 169 39.64 29.23 15.14
C SER A 169 40.48 28.04 15.63
N ALA A 170 41.80 28.20 15.60
CA ALA A 170 42.76 27.23 16.13
C ALA A 170 42.81 27.22 17.65
#